data_AF-A0A4P5XLW8-F1
#
_entry.id   AF-A0A4P5XLW8-F1
#
_cell.length_a   1.000
_cell.length_b   1.000
_cell.length_c   1.000
_cell.angle_alpha   90.00
_cell.angle_beta   90.00
_cell.angle_gamma   90.00
#
_symmetry.space_group_name_H-M   'P 1'
#
loop_
_entity.id
_entity.type
_entity.pdbx_description
1 polymer ?
#
loop_
_entity_poly.entity_id
_entity_poly.type
_entity_poly.pdbx_seq_one_letter_code
_entity_poly.pdbx_strand_id
1 'polypeptide(L)'
;MFPRRVISLFRLGIFACIAAWATSVVIAVLTAPITPQFATLLACGWLPAFIVWIALRFYYAHVRRMVQHMDYLICPKCGYDLHGCDSFGACPECGRAYARDKLPLDWHRGGFAPRLLFWRFYRKR
;
A
#
# COMPACT_ATOMS: atom_id res chain seq x y z
N MET A 1 -9.80 -7.16 6.49
CA MET A 1 -9.08 -7.82 5.37
C MET A 1 -8.33 -6.76 4.57
N PHE A 2 -7.57 -5.89 5.23
CA PHE A 2 -7.68 -4.46 4.87
C PHE A 2 -6.58 -3.87 3.96
N PRO A 3 -5.30 -4.28 4.00
CA PRO A 3 -4.30 -3.60 3.17
C PRO A 3 -3.98 -4.29 1.83
N ARG A 4 -3.80 -5.62 1.82
CA ARG A 4 -3.19 -6.32 0.66
C ARG A 4 -4.07 -6.34 -0.59
N ARG A 5 -5.38 -6.57 -0.43
CA ARG A 5 -6.32 -6.61 -1.57
C ARG A 5 -6.50 -5.22 -2.17
N VAL A 6 -6.68 -4.21 -1.32
CA VAL A 6 -6.77 -2.81 -1.74
C VAL A 6 -5.53 -2.40 -2.52
N ILE A 7 -4.32 -2.67 -1.99
CA ILE A 7 -3.06 -2.35 -2.69
C ILE A 7 -2.97 -3.10 -4.03
N SER A 8 -3.37 -4.36 -4.09
CA SER A 8 -3.29 -5.15 -5.33
C SER A 8 -4.25 -4.62 -6.40
N LEU A 9 -5.48 -4.26 -6.01
CA LEU A 9 -6.47 -3.64 -6.89
C LEU A 9 -6.00 -2.27 -7.38
N PHE A 10 -5.43 -1.44 -6.49
CA PHE A 10 -4.88 -0.14 -6.87
C PHE A 10 -3.70 -0.29 -7.84
N ARG A 11 -2.79 -1.24 -7.60
CA ARG A 11 -1.68 -1.52 -8.53
C ARG A 11 -2.20 -1.97 -9.90
N LEU A 12 -3.17 -2.88 -9.94
CA LEU A 12 -3.80 -3.30 -11.18
C LEU A 12 -4.46 -2.13 -11.91
N GLY A 13 -5.16 -1.26 -11.19
CA GLY A 13 -5.75 -0.03 -11.74
C GLY A 13 -4.71 0.90 -12.36
N ILE A 14 -3.58 1.13 -11.68
CA ILE A 14 -2.47 1.94 -12.20
C ILE A 14 -1.90 1.33 -13.48
N PHE A 15 -1.61 0.03 -13.47
CA PHE A 15 -1.09 -0.65 -14.66
C PHE A 15 -2.06 -0.58 -15.83
N ALA A 16 -3.36 -0.74 -15.58
CA ALA A 16 -4.39 -0.59 -16.61
C ALA A 16 -4.44 0.84 -17.16
N CYS A 17 -4.40 1.86 -16.31
CA CYS A 17 -4.36 3.27 -16.74
C CYS A 17 -3.10 3.59 -17.57
N ILE A 18 -1.94 3.12 -17.14
CA ILE A 18 -0.67 3.31 -17.87
C ILE A 18 -0.73 2.60 -19.22
N ALA A 19 -1.21 1.36 -19.27
CA ALA A 19 -1.33 0.59 -20.51
C ALA A 19 -2.33 1.25 -21.47
N ALA A 20 -3.50 1.68 -20.98
CA ALA A 20 -4.49 2.38 -21.79
C ALA A 20 -3.95 3.70 -22.35
N TRP A 21 -3.23 4.47 -21.53
CA TRP A 21 -2.58 5.69 -21.98
C TRP A 21 -1.50 5.41 -23.03
N ALA A 22 -0.62 4.44 -22.79
CA ALA A 22 0.42 4.07 -23.75
C ALA A 22 -0.16 3.63 -25.10
N THR A 23 -1.20 2.80 -25.09
CA THR A 23 -1.90 2.38 -26.31
C THR A 23 -2.51 3.57 -27.05
N SER A 24 -3.13 4.52 -26.34
CA SER A 24 -3.67 5.74 -26.93
C SER A 24 -2.58 6.58 -27.61
N VAL A 25 -1.42 6.74 -26.95
CA VAL A 25 -0.26 7.46 -27.51
C VAL A 25 0.25 6.77 -28.78
N VAL A 26 0.42 5.44 -28.76
CA VAL A 26 0.89 4.68 -29.92
C VAL A 26 -0.07 4.85 -31.11
N ILE A 27 -1.37 4.71 -30.90
CA ILE A 27 -2.38 4.90 -31.95
C ILE A 27 -2.29 6.32 -32.53
N ALA A 28 -2.17 7.34 -31.67
CA ALA A 28 -2.07 8.72 -32.14
C ALA A 28 -0.79 8.96 -32.97
N VAL A 29 0.34 8.31 -32.63
CA VAL A 29 1.63 8.54 -33.32
C VAL A 29 1.57 7.94 -34.72
N LEU A 30 0.90 6.80 -34.84
CA LEU A 30 0.76 6.10 -36.12
C LEU A 30 -0.24 6.77 -37.05
N THR A 31 -1.20 7.52 -36.52
CA THR A 31 -2.35 8.03 -37.31
C THR A 31 -2.31 9.53 -37.58
N ALA A 32 -1.57 10.33 -36.80
CA ALA A 32 -1.60 11.79 -36.91
C ALA A 32 -0.20 12.40 -37.17
N PRO A 33 -0.10 13.48 -37.98
CA PRO A 33 1.11 14.29 -38.03
C PRO A 33 1.39 14.86 -36.62
N ILE A 34 2.67 14.92 -36.23
CA ILE A 34 3.08 15.39 -34.91
C ILE A 34 2.70 16.87 -34.75
N THR A 35 1.55 17.12 -34.14
CA THR A 35 1.02 18.46 -33.84
C THR A 35 1.34 18.84 -32.38
N PRO A 36 1.32 20.13 -32.00
CA PRO A 36 1.48 20.54 -30.61
C PRO A 36 0.45 19.92 -29.63
N GLN A 37 -0.68 19.40 -30.15
CA GLN A 37 -1.70 18.70 -29.37
C GLN A 37 -1.16 17.40 -28.74
N PHE A 38 -0.12 16.81 -29.34
CA PHE A 38 0.54 15.61 -28.83
C PHE A 38 1.18 15.82 -27.45
N ALA A 39 1.78 16.99 -27.22
CA ALA A 39 2.39 17.35 -25.94
C ALA A 39 1.33 17.42 -24.83
N THR A 40 0.13 17.93 -25.15
CA THR A 40 -0.98 18.03 -24.18
C THR A 40 -1.51 16.65 -23.77
N LEU A 41 -1.68 15.73 -24.73
CA LEU A 41 -2.11 14.35 -24.44
C LEU A 41 -1.07 13.58 -23.60
N LEU A 42 0.21 13.81 -23.87
CA LEU A 42 1.27 13.22 -23.07
C LEU A 42 1.24 13.76 -21.63
N ALA A 43 1.16 15.08 -21.45
CA ALA A 43 1.13 15.71 -20.13
C ALA A 43 -0.09 15.28 -19.29
N CYS A 44 -1.27 15.19 -19.89
CA CYS A 44 -2.50 14.80 -19.20
C CYS A 44 -2.49 13.33 -18.72
N GLY A 45 -1.73 12.45 -19.38
CA GLY A 45 -1.66 11.04 -18.97
C GLY A 45 -0.80 10.77 -17.74
N TRP A 46 0.24 11.58 -17.53
CA TRP A 46 1.10 11.45 -16.35
C TRP A 46 0.42 11.95 -15.08
N LEU A 47 -0.49 12.93 -15.18
CA LEU A 47 -1.19 13.50 -14.04
C LEU A 47 -1.94 12.45 -13.18
N PRO A 48 -2.81 11.58 -13.70
CA PRO A 48 -3.50 10.58 -12.89
C PRO A 48 -2.53 9.56 -12.28
N ALA A 49 -1.51 9.11 -13.03
CA ALA A 49 -0.50 8.20 -12.50
C ALA A 49 0.25 8.85 -11.31
N PHE A 50 0.60 10.14 -11.44
CA PHE A 50 1.25 10.90 -10.40
C PHE A 50 0.36 11.12 -9.18
N ILE A 51 -0.92 11.47 -9.37
CA ILE A 51 -1.91 11.63 -8.29
C ILE A 51 -2.06 10.32 -7.52
N VAL A 52 -2.21 9.18 -8.21
CA VAL A 52 -2.35 7.88 -7.53
C VAL A 52 -1.06 7.50 -6.79
N TRP A 53 0.11 7.76 -7.38
CA TRP A 53 1.39 7.53 -6.71
C TRP A 53 1.52 8.34 -5.41
N ILE A 54 1.16 9.63 -5.44
CA ILE A 54 1.12 10.50 -4.26
C ILE A 54 0.11 9.98 -3.23
N ALA A 55 -1.11 9.65 -3.65
CA ALA A 55 -2.16 9.15 -2.77
C ALA A 55 -1.73 7.87 -2.05
N LEU A 56 -1.08 6.95 -2.76
CA LEU A 56 -0.49 5.74 -2.17
C LEU A 56 0.59 6.11 -1.14
N ARG A 57 1.51 7.02 -1.47
CA ARG A 57 2.55 7.49 -0.54
C ARG A 57 1.94 8.03 0.77
N PHE A 58 0.90 8.86 0.68
CA PHE A 58 0.20 9.40 1.85
C PHE A 58 -0.54 8.31 2.62
N TYR A 59 -1.24 7.41 1.94
CA TYR A 59 -1.93 6.28 2.56
C TYR A 59 -0.95 5.39 3.34
N TYR A 60 0.19 5.02 2.74
CA TYR A 60 1.23 4.23 3.41
C TYR A 60 1.80 4.98 4.62
N ALA A 61 2.08 6.28 4.49
CA ALA A 61 2.57 7.08 5.59
C ALA A 61 1.55 7.15 6.74
N HIS A 62 0.27 7.33 6.42
CA HIS A 62 -0.82 7.39 7.39
C HIS A 62 -1.00 6.06 8.13
N VAL A 63 -1.15 4.95 7.39
CA VAL A 63 -1.27 3.60 7.99
C VAL A 63 -0.05 3.28 8.85
N ARG A 64 1.16 3.63 8.39
CA ARG A 64 2.37 3.44 9.18
C ARG A 64 2.35 4.23 10.48
N ARG A 65 1.95 5.51 10.45
CA ARG A 65 1.82 6.33 11.67
C ARG A 65 0.78 5.75 12.62
N MET A 66 -0.38 5.33 12.10
CA MET A 66 -1.45 4.71 12.89
C MET A 66 -0.97 3.44 13.60
N VAL A 67 -0.33 2.52 12.86
CA VAL A 67 0.19 1.27 13.43
C VAL A 67 1.31 1.53 14.44
N GLN A 68 2.16 2.53 14.18
CA GLN A 68 3.20 2.95 15.12
C GLN A 68 2.63 3.54 16.41
N HIS A 69 1.55 4.32 16.32
CA HIS A 69 0.89 4.90 17.48
C HIS A 69 0.20 3.85 18.36
N MET A 70 -0.18 2.72 17.74
CA MET A 70 -0.86 1.61 18.40
C MET A 70 0.11 0.48 18.78
N ASP A 71 1.42 0.75 18.82
CA ASP A 71 2.48 -0.21 19.18
C ASP A 71 2.42 -1.53 18.40
N TYR A 72 1.94 -1.50 17.15
CA TYR A 72 1.71 -2.69 16.32
C TYR A 72 0.68 -3.69 16.86
N LEU A 73 -0.09 -3.31 17.88
CA LEU A 73 -1.14 -4.12 18.52
C LEU A 73 -2.45 -4.06 17.74
N ILE A 74 -2.38 -4.12 16.42
CA ILE A 74 -3.54 -4.20 15.54
C ILE A 74 -3.43 -5.48 14.74
N CYS A 75 -4.54 -6.22 14.62
CA CYS A 75 -4.60 -7.41 13.80
C CYS A 75 -4.35 -7.05 12.32
N PRO A 76 -3.29 -7.59 11.67
CA PRO A 76 -2.96 -7.25 10.28
C PRO A 76 -3.98 -7.80 9.25
N LYS A 77 -4.90 -8.67 9.67
CA LYS A 77 -5.99 -9.19 8.82
C LYS A 77 -7.19 -8.26 8.88
N CYS A 78 -7.85 -8.12 10.04
CA CYS A 78 -9.11 -7.37 10.15
C CYS A 78 -8.94 -5.90 10.53
N GLY A 79 -7.84 -5.49 11.18
CA GLY A 79 -7.68 -4.15 11.72
C GLY A 79 -8.21 -3.98 13.15
N TYR A 80 -8.64 -5.07 13.81
CA TYR A 80 -9.09 -5.02 15.21
C TYR A 80 -7.94 -4.67 16.14
N ASP A 81 -8.25 -3.86 17.15
CA ASP A 81 -7.34 -3.46 18.20
C ASP A 81 -7.13 -4.61 19.21
N LEU A 82 -5.87 -5.02 19.40
CA LEU A 82 -5.47 -6.10 20.31
C LEU A 82 -4.94 -5.55 21.66
N HIS A 83 -5.13 -4.25 21.92
CA HIS A 83 -4.98 -3.71 23.26
C HIS A 83 -5.96 -4.38 24.22
N GLY A 84 -5.46 -4.82 25.37
CA GLY A 84 -6.25 -5.56 26.36
C GLY A 84 -6.42 -7.07 26.10
N CYS A 85 -6.08 -7.57 24.92
CA CYS A 85 -6.04 -9.02 24.68
C CYS A 85 -4.74 -9.66 25.22
N ASP A 86 -4.77 -10.99 25.38
CA ASP A 86 -3.62 -11.79 25.82
C ASP A 86 -2.40 -11.66 24.90
N SER A 87 -1.23 -12.02 25.42
CA SER A 87 0.03 -11.95 24.66
C SER A 87 0.08 -12.91 23.46
N PHE A 88 -0.74 -13.97 23.47
CA PHE A 88 -0.92 -14.92 22.39
C PHE A 88 -2.39 -15.35 22.35
N GLY A 89 -2.92 -15.66 21.17
CA GLY A 89 -4.29 -16.12 21.04
C GLY A 89 -4.84 -15.97 19.63
N ALA A 90 -6.15 -16.08 19.50
CA ALA A 90 -6.86 -15.77 18.26
C ALA A 90 -7.48 -14.38 18.34
N CYS A 91 -7.43 -13.63 17.24
CA CYS A 91 -8.13 -12.36 17.13
C CYS A 91 -9.65 -12.59 17.25
N PRO A 92 -10.36 -11.87 18.13
CA PRO A 92 -11.79 -12.12 18.40
C PRO A 92 -12.69 -11.86 17.19
N GLU A 93 -12.30 -10.95 16.30
CA GLU A 93 -13.07 -10.61 15.11
C GLU A 93 -12.92 -11.63 13.97
N CYS A 94 -11.71 -12.14 13.73
CA CYS A 94 -11.41 -12.87 12.49
C CYS A 94 -10.78 -14.26 12.69
N GLY A 95 -10.62 -14.67 13.95
CA GLY A 95 -10.04 -15.94 14.37
C GLY A 95 -8.57 -16.12 14.03
N ARG A 96 -7.89 -15.10 13.48
CA ARG A 96 -6.46 -15.22 13.12
C ARG A 96 -5.62 -15.38 14.38
N ALA A 97 -4.89 -16.49 14.47
CA ALA A 97 -3.87 -16.66 15.49
C ALA A 97 -2.82 -15.55 15.40
N TYR A 98 -2.43 -15.01 16.55
CA TYR A 98 -1.40 -14.00 16.68
C TYR A 98 -0.54 -14.27 17.93
N ALA A 99 0.68 -13.76 17.88
CA ALA A 99 1.54 -13.63 19.04
C ALA A 99 2.04 -12.18 19.07
N ARG A 100 1.92 -11.52 20.22
CA ARG A 100 2.17 -10.09 20.39
C ARG A 100 3.59 -9.68 19.97
N ASP A 101 4.57 -10.53 20.24
CA ASP A 101 5.97 -10.38 19.85
C ASP A 101 6.24 -10.57 18.34
N LYS A 102 5.35 -11.27 17.64
CA LYS A 102 5.42 -11.50 16.18
C LYS A 102 4.61 -10.50 15.38
N LEU A 103 3.71 -9.72 15.99
CA LEU A 103 2.91 -8.72 15.29
C LEU A 103 3.75 -7.69 14.52
N PRO A 104 4.85 -7.11 15.06
CA PRO A 104 5.70 -6.20 14.29
C PRO A 104 6.30 -6.85 13.03
N LEU A 105 6.64 -8.14 13.09
CA LEU A 105 7.15 -8.91 11.96
C LEU A 105 6.08 -9.12 10.89
N ASP A 106 4.84 -9.42 11.30
CA ASP A 106 3.72 -9.56 10.39
C ASP A 106 3.39 -8.24 9.67
N TRP A 107 3.44 -7.11 10.39
CA TRP A 107 3.32 -5.77 9.79
C TRP A 107 4.48 -5.42 8.86
N HIS A 108 5.69 -5.90 9.16
CA HIS A 108 6.86 -5.76 8.28
C HIS A 108 6.69 -6.54 6.97
N ARG A 109 6.24 -7.81 7.04
CA ARG A 109 5.89 -8.62 5.86
C ARG A 109 4.72 -8.04 5.05
N GLY A 110 3.89 -7.22 5.68
CA GLY A 110 2.84 -6.43 5.02
C GLY A 110 3.37 -5.22 4.24
N GLY A 111 4.62 -4.80 4.46
CA GLY A 111 5.21 -3.60 3.88
C GLY A 111 4.92 -2.30 4.64
N PHE A 112 4.37 -2.39 5.85
CA PHE A 112 3.94 -1.20 6.63
C PHE A 112 4.89 -0.86 7.77
N ALA A 113 5.68 -1.81 8.28
CA ALA A 113 6.70 -1.54 9.28
C ALA A 113 8.08 -1.29 8.61
N PRO A 114 8.80 -0.22 8.97
CA PRO A 114 10.14 0.04 8.44
C PRO A 114 11.13 -1.03 8.89
N ARG A 115 12.02 -1.44 7.97
CA ARG A 115 13.05 -2.47 8.20
C ARG A 115 13.96 -2.17 9.41
N LEU A 116 14.14 -0.89 9.73
CA LEU A 116 14.93 -0.43 10.87
C LEU A 116 14.30 -0.76 12.24
N LEU A 117 12.95 -0.81 12.35
CA LEU A 117 12.30 -1.14 13.61
C LEU A 117 12.44 -2.61 13.97
N PHE A 118 12.50 -3.49 12.97
CA PHE A 118 12.78 -4.91 13.18
C PHE A 118 14.10 -5.11 13.95
N TRP A 119 15.17 -4.43 13.53
CA TRP A 119 16.48 -4.50 14.19
C TRP A 119 16.48 -3.97 15.62
N ARG A 120 15.64 -2.95 15.93
CA ARG A 120 15.58 -2.37 17.28
C ARG A 120 14.90 -3.30 18.29
N PHE A 121 13.87 -4.04 17.87
CA PHE A 121 13.13 -4.93 18.77
C PHE A 121 13.74 -6.33 18.88
N TYR A 122 14.29 -6.89 17.80
CA TYR A 122 14.79 -8.27 17.80
C TYR A 122 16.26 -8.43 18.21
N ARG A 123 17.08 -7.36 18.19
CA ARG A 123 18.52 -7.48 18.55
C ARG A 123 18.78 -7.45 20.06
N LYS A 124 17.76 -7.23 20.91
CA LYS A 124 17.92 -7.08 22.37
C LYS A 124 17.30 -8.21 23.20
N ARG A 125 16.87 -9.31 22.58
CA ARG A 125 16.49 -10.55 23.27
C ARG A 125 17.50 -11.62 22.92
#